data_AF-A0A957UDK1-F1
#
_entry.id   AF-A0A957UDK1-F1
#
_cell.length_a   1.000
_cell.length_b   1.000
_cell.length_c   1.000
_cell.angle_alpha   90.00
_cell.angle_beta   90.00
_cell.angle_gamma   90.00
#
_symmetry.space_group_name_H-M   'P 1'
#
loop_
_entity.id
_entity.type
_entity.pdbx_description
1 polymer ?
#
loop_
_entity_poly.entity_id
_entity_poly.type
_entity_poly.pdbx_seq_one_letter_code
_entity_poly.pdbx_strand_id
1 'polypeptide(L)'
;AEELNILAEGLFEQLLPEEFRIEYFTRIQPLQQAGTIKSMLITSDEPWIPWELLKPYYYSVSEGKEYIAENFWALDFQLARWLAGRGPAARVTVQDAALVLPDVGLPAVAQEQAYFDTLAAQRMIRLSGPSKTLDEVKKLFLNGGYQLMHVATHGKFNTSDANESVLELSDESLRPLDLVASRLRGIRKSIPLVFLNACYGGRADFSLTGLGGWAEKLFREA
;
A
#
# COMPACT_ATOMS: atom_id res chain seq x y z
N ALA A 1 -26.34 3.22 -5.02
CA ALA A 1 -25.97 1.89 -4.48
C ALA A 1 -26.01 0.85 -5.59
N GLU A 2 -27.11 0.77 -6.35
CA GLU A 2 -27.25 -0.16 -7.49
C GLU A 2 -26.21 0.05 -8.61
N GLU A 3 -25.98 1.29 -9.05
CA GLU A 3 -24.96 1.60 -10.07
C GLU A 3 -23.54 1.14 -9.67
N LEU A 4 -23.18 1.26 -8.40
CA LEU A 4 -21.88 0.81 -7.90
C LEU A 4 -21.75 -0.71 -7.94
N ASN A 5 -22.84 -1.43 -7.63
CA ASN A 5 -22.85 -2.90 -7.71
C ASN A 5 -22.67 -3.37 -9.15
N ILE A 6 -23.43 -2.80 -10.10
CA ILE A 6 -23.34 -3.15 -11.52
C ILE A 6 -21.93 -2.89 -12.05
N LEU A 7 -21.34 -1.74 -11.70
CA LEU A 7 -19.97 -1.42 -12.09
C LEU A 7 -18.95 -2.41 -11.51
N ALA A 8 -19.10 -2.76 -10.23
CA ALA A 8 -18.22 -3.71 -9.55
C ALA A 8 -18.32 -5.15 -10.08
N GLU A 9 -19.53 -5.59 -10.39
CA GLU A 9 -19.84 -6.88 -11.03
C GLU A 9 -19.24 -6.93 -12.43
N GLY A 10 -19.43 -5.86 -13.23
CA GLY A 10 -18.84 -5.72 -14.56
C GLY A 10 -17.32 -5.71 -14.53
N LEU A 11 -16.69 -5.04 -13.55
CA LEU A 11 -15.24 -5.08 -13.36
C LEU A 11 -14.75 -6.50 -13.07
N PHE A 12 -15.44 -7.25 -12.20
CA PHE A 12 -15.07 -8.62 -11.88
C PHE A 12 -15.16 -9.53 -13.11
N GLU A 13 -16.23 -9.41 -13.89
CA GLU A 13 -16.41 -10.18 -15.12
C GLU A 13 -15.35 -9.86 -16.19
N GLN A 14 -15.01 -8.58 -16.37
CA GLN A 14 -14.06 -8.17 -17.41
C GLN A 14 -12.61 -8.46 -17.05
N LEU A 15 -12.25 -8.36 -15.78
CA LEU A 15 -10.86 -8.49 -15.33
C LEU A 15 -10.45 -9.92 -15.02
N LEU A 16 -11.39 -10.78 -14.59
CA LEU A 16 -11.06 -12.12 -14.12
C LEU A 16 -11.49 -13.19 -15.15
N PRO A 17 -10.57 -14.09 -15.54
CA PRO A 17 -10.88 -15.17 -16.47
C PRO A 17 -12.04 -16.04 -15.98
N GLU A 18 -12.83 -16.58 -16.91
CA GLU A 18 -13.99 -17.43 -16.59
C GLU A 18 -13.62 -18.60 -15.67
N GLU A 19 -12.47 -19.24 -15.91
CA GLU A 19 -11.98 -20.33 -15.05
C GLU A 19 -11.78 -19.90 -13.60
N PHE A 20 -11.32 -18.66 -13.36
CA PHE A 20 -11.18 -18.13 -12.01
C PHE A 20 -12.55 -17.83 -11.40
N ARG A 21 -13.49 -17.29 -12.18
CA ARG A 21 -14.84 -16.98 -11.70
C ARG A 21 -15.59 -18.25 -11.26
N ILE A 22 -15.44 -19.33 -12.03
CA ILE A 22 -15.97 -20.66 -11.66
C ILE A 22 -15.32 -21.16 -10.35
N GLU A 23 -14.00 -21.13 -10.26
CA GLU A 23 -13.26 -21.54 -9.05
C GLU A 23 -13.65 -20.68 -7.83
N TYR A 24 -13.93 -19.40 -8.04
CA TYR A 24 -14.36 -18.49 -6.99
C TYR A 24 -15.65 -18.98 -6.33
N PHE A 25 -16.71 -19.17 -7.11
CA PHE A 25 -18.02 -19.57 -6.59
C PHE A 25 -18.05 -21.03 -6.13
N THR A 26 -17.25 -21.92 -6.74
CA THR A 26 -17.26 -23.35 -6.38
C THR A 26 -16.39 -23.68 -5.18
N ARG A 27 -15.31 -22.91 -4.93
CA ARG A 27 -14.32 -23.26 -3.90
C ARG A 27 -13.93 -22.09 -3.00
N ILE A 28 -13.57 -20.93 -3.56
CA ILE A 28 -13.02 -19.81 -2.76
C ILE A 28 -14.09 -19.25 -1.82
N GLN A 29 -15.28 -18.90 -2.33
CA GLN A 29 -16.35 -18.32 -1.52
C GLN A 29 -16.85 -19.27 -0.44
N PRO A 30 -17.13 -20.57 -0.69
CA PRO A 30 -17.47 -21.50 0.38
C PRO A 30 -16.41 -21.59 1.48
N LEU A 31 -15.11 -21.60 1.11
CA LEU A 31 -14.01 -21.63 2.07
C LEU A 31 -13.89 -20.32 2.86
N GLN A 32 -14.20 -19.17 2.24
CA GLN A 32 -14.25 -17.87 2.90
C GLN A 32 -15.41 -17.82 3.90
N GLN A 33 -16.61 -18.25 3.50
CA GLN A 33 -17.80 -18.28 4.37
C GLN A 33 -17.61 -19.26 5.55
N ALA A 34 -16.90 -20.36 5.34
CA ALA A 34 -16.50 -21.28 6.40
C ALA A 34 -15.37 -20.73 7.30
N GLY A 35 -14.84 -19.53 7.02
CA GLY A 35 -13.74 -18.91 7.77
C GLY A 35 -12.38 -19.56 7.57
N THR A 36 -12.24 -20.43 6.58
CA THR A 36 -10.97 -21.13 6.24
C THR A 36 -10.04 -20.18 5.50
N ILE A 37 -10.55 -19.43 4.53
CA ILE A 37 -9.83 -18.36 3.85
C ILE A 37 -10.28 -17.03 4.46
N LYS A 38 -9.34 -16.21 4.91
CA LYS A 38 -9.64 -14.90 5.53
C LYS A 38 -8.99 -13.73 4.82
N SER A 39 -7.95 -13.99 4.05
CA SER A 39 -7.13 -12.97 3.40
C SER A 39 -6.99 -13.27 1.92
N MET A 40 -6.80 -12.21 1.15
CA MET A 40 -6.53 -12.27 -0.27
C MET A 40 -5.39 -11.31 -0.58
N LEU A 41 -4.31 -11.85 -1.15
CA LEU A 41 -3.16 -11.07 -1.62
C LEU A 41 -3.20 -11.02 -3.13
N ILE A 42 -3.31 -9.82 -3.68
CA ILE A 42 -3.34 -9.57 -5.11
C ILE A 42 -1.95 -9.09 -5.54
N THR A 43 -1.30 -9.82 -6.44
CA THR A 43 -0.05 -9.37 -7.05
C THR A 43 -0.33 -8.74 -8.40
N SER A 44 -0.14 -7.44 -8.54
CA SER A 44 -0.43 -6.71 -9.78
C SER A 44 0.43 -5.46 -9.92
N ASP A 45 1.00 -5.28 -11.11
CA ASP A 45 1.63 -4.05 -11.55
C ASP A 45 0.62 -3.11 -12.25
N GLU A 46 -0.69 -3.41 -12.20
CA GLU A 46 -1.75 -2.56 -12.75
C GLU A 46 -2.22 -1.52 -11.72
N PRO A 47 -1.87 -0.23 -11.91
CA PRO A 47 -2.09 0.80 -10.90
C PRO A 47 -3.55 1.25 -10.78
N TRP A 48 -4.37 1.10 -11.83
CA TRP A 48 -5.67 1.78 -11.94
C TRP A 48 -6.87 0.90 -11.57
N ILE A 49 -6.68 -0.41 -11.44
CA ILE A 49 -7.76 -1.30 -10.99
C ILE A 49 -8.00 -1.11 -9.48
N PRO A 50 -9.23 -0.74 -9.08
CA PRO A 50 -9.63 -0.66 -7.68
C PRO A 50 -10.03 -2.06 -7.19
N TRP A 51 -9.05 -2.91 -6.90
CA TRP A 51 -9.27 -4.30 -6.53
C TRP A 51 -10.23 -4.49 -5.35
N GLU A 52 -10.27 -3.51 -4.44
CA GLU A 52 -11.18 -3.43 -3.29
C GLU A 52 -12.65 -3.36 -3.68
N LEU A 53 -12.95 -2.81 -4.86
CA LEU A 53 -14.30 -2.63 -5.39
C LEU A 53 -14.78 -3.81 -6.22
N LEU A 54 -14.02 -4.90 -6.31
CA LEU A 54 -14.47 -6.08 -7.03
C LEU A 54 -15.60 -6.78 -6.28
N LYS A 55 -16.71 -7.00 -6.98
CA LYS A 55 -17.85 -7.77 -6.49
C LYS A 55 -18.03 -9.02 -7.35
N PRO A 56 -17.87 -10.23 -6.78
CA PRO A 56 -17.94 -11.46 -7.55
C PRO A 56 -19.25 -11.63 -8.34
N TYR A 57 -19.07 -11.89 -9.63
CA TYR A 57 -20.14 -12.06 -10.61
C TYR A 57 -19.76 -13.14 -11.63
N TYR A 58 -20.71 -14.01 -11.97
CA TYR A 58 -20.57 -14.96 -13.07
C TYR A 58 -21.93 -15.38 -13.61
N TYR A 59 -22.11 -15.28 -14.92
CA TYR A 59 -23.26 -15.87 -15.61
C TYR A 59 -22.82 -17.13 -16.36
N SER A 60 -23.31 -18.30 -15.94
CA SER A 60 -23.06 -19.56 -16.63
C SER A 60 -24.04 -19.74 -17.79
N VAL A 61 -23.54 -19.66 -19.01
CA VAL A 61 -24.35 -19.88 -20.23
C VAL A 61 -24.85 -21.32 -20.30
N SER A 62 -24.03 -22.30 -19.91
CA SER A 62 -24.40 -23.73 -19.94
C SER A 62 -25.52 -24.08 -18.97
N GLU A 63 -25.56 -23.42 -17.81
CA GLU A 63 -26.60 -23.64 -16.78
C GLU A 63 -27.77 -22.64 -16.91
N GLY A 64 -27.61 -21.57 -17.68
CA GLY A 64 -28.54 -20.46 -17.74
C GLY A 64 -28.72 -19.77 -16.38
N LYS A 65 -27.66 -19.75 -15.55
CA LYS A 65 -27.73 -19.35 -14.14
C LYS A 65 -26.73 -18.26 -13.80
N GLU A 66 -27.19 -17.30 -13.01
CA GLU A 66 -26.40 -16.19 -12.47
C GLU A 66 -25.89 -16.52 -11.05
N TYR A 67 -24.64 -16.14 -10.80
CA TYR A 67 -23.94 -16.25 -9.54
C TYR A 67 -23.43 -14.86 -9.14
N ILE A 68 -23.89 -14.36 -7.99
CA ILE A 68 -23.51 -13.05 -7.44
C ILE A 68 -23.18 -13.23 -5.97
N ALA A 69 -22.04 -12.68 -5.53
CA ALA A 69 -21.73 -12.59 -4.11
C ALA A 69 -22.45 -11.41 -3.45
N GLU A 70 -22.73 -11.52 -2.15
CA GLU A 70 -23.41 -10.47 -1.39
C GLU A 70 -22.55 -9.19 -1.29
N ASN A 71 -21.25 -9.36 -1.06
CA ASN A 71 -20.33 -8.27 -0.71
C ASN A 71 -19.19 -8.10 -1.72
N PHE A 72 -18.53 -6.95 -1.60
CA PHE A 72 -17.24 -6.64 -2.25
C PHE A 72 -16.10 -7.41 -1.57
N TRP A 73 -15.02 -7.69 -2.30
CA TRP A 73 -13.84 -8.36 -1.74
C TRP A 73 -13.27 -7.68 -0.51
N ALA A 74 -13.25 -6.34 -0.46
CA ALA A 74 -12.73 -5.61 0.69
C ALA A 74 -13.58 -5.78 1.98
N LEU A 75 -14.81 -6.28 1.87
CA LEU A 75 -15.66 -6.59 3.02
C LEU A 75 -15.53 -8.05 3.45
N ASP A 76 -15.32 -8.96 2.50
CA ASP A 76 -15.24 -10.40 2.75
C ASP A 76 -13.82 -10.89 3.09
N PHE A 77 -12.78 -10.17 2.67
CA PHE A 77 -11.38 -10.54 2.85
C PHE A 77 -10.56 -9.43 3.52
N GLN A 78 -9.56 -9.85 4.29
CA GLN A 78 -8.38 -9.02 4.57
C GLN A 78 -7.57 -8.88 3.27
N LEU A 79 -7.86 -7.81 2.54
CA LEU A 79 -7.35 -7.59 1.20
C LEU A 79 -6.06 -6.76 1.21
N ALA A 80 -5.07 -7.20 0.43
CA ALA A 80 -3.85 -6.43 0.17
C ALA A 80 -3.44 -6.55 -1.30
N ARG A 81 -2.96 -5.44 -1.88
CA ARG A 81 -2.28 -5.42 -3.19
C ARG A 81 -0.78 -5.32 -3.02
N TRP A 82 -0.03 -6.10 -3.79
CA TRP A 82 1.42 -6.11 -3.84
C TRP A 82 1.90 -5.98 -5.29
N LEU A 83 3.02 -5.31 -5.52
CA LEU A 83 3.62 -5.23 -6.85
C LEU A 83 4.26 -6.57 -7.24
N ALA A 84 4.29 -6.88 -8.52
CA ALA A 84 4.93 -8.10 -9.01
C ALA A 84 6.44 -8.08 -8.72
N GLY A 85 6.95 -9.21 -8.24
CA GLY A 85 8.35 -9.37 -7.85
C GLY A 85 8.51 -10.10 -6.52
N ARG A 86 9.32 -9.54 -5.61
CA ARG A 86 9.53 -10.12 -4.28
C ARG A 86 8.26 -9.94 -3.45
N GLY A 87 7.68 -11.05 -3.00
CA GLY A 87 6.52 -11.02 -2.10
C GLY A 87 6.85 -10.44 -0.73
N PRO A 88 5.82 -10.14 0.09
CA PRO A 88 6.01 -9.61 1.43
C PRO A 88 6.76 -10.61 2.33
N ALA A 89 7.52 -10.09 3.29
CA ALA A 89 8.18 -10.93 4.28
C ALA A 89 7.13 -11.68 5.14
N ALA A 90 7.30 -12.99 5.31
CA ALA A 90 6.35 -13.81 6.07
C ALA A 90 6.25 -13.41 7.56
N ARG A 91 7.33 -12.83 8.12
CA ARG A 91 7.38 -12.26 9.46
C ARG A 91 8.34 -11.07 9.49
N VAL A 92 7.97 -10.01 10.19
CA VAL A 92 8.82 -8.85 10.47
C VAL A 92 8.93 -8.68 11.97
N THR A 93 10.15 -8.77 12.51
CA THR A 93 10.43 -8.44 13.90
C THR A 93 10.88 -6.99 13.98
N VAL A 94 10.14 -6.16 14.71
CA VAL A 94 10.44 -4.74 14.86
C VAL A 94 11.12 -4.48 16.20
N GLN A 95 12.37 -4.03 16.16
CA GLN A 95 13.13 -3.56 17.31
C GLN A 95 13.44 -2.06 17.21
N ASP A 96 13.59 -1.57 15.99
CA ASP A 96 13.88 -0.18 15.67
C ASP A 96 12.84 0.35 14.67
N ALA A 97 12.23 1.47 15.00
CA ALA A 97 11.27 2.18 14.15
C ALA A 97 11.73 3.61 13.89
N ALA A 98 11.63 4.04 12.65
CA ALA A 98 11.93 5.40 12.23
C ALA A 98 10.65 6.20 11.99
N LEU A 99 10.59 7.40 12.55
CA LEU A 99 9.45 8.31 12.40
C LEU A 99 9.83 9.50 11.51
N VAL A 100 8.99 9.81 10.54
CA VAL A 100 9.05 11.02 9.71
C VAL A 100 7.76 11.80 9.93
N LEU A 101 7.84 12.80 10.81
CA LEU A 101 6.69 13.56 11.31
C LEU A 101 7.03 15.06 11.26
N PRO A 102 7.03 15.66 10.07
CA PRO A 102 7.36 17.07 9.89
C PRO A 102 6.28 18.00 10.45
N ASP A 103 6.69 19.21 10.84
CA ASP A 103 5.81 20.29 11.29
C ASP A 103 5.10 20.95 10.09
N VAL A 104 4.04 20.31 9.57
CA VAL A 104 3.28 20.76 8.38
C VAL A 104 1.88 21.27 8.71
N GLY A 105 1.60 21.59 9.99
CA GLY A 105 0.30 22.12 10.40
C GLY A 105 -0.85 21.10 10.44
N LEU A 106 -0.53 19.80 10.44
CA LEU A 106 -1.51 18.71 10.57
C LEU A 106 -1.69 18.30 12.05
N PRO A 107 -2.86 18.53 12.67
CA PRO A 107 -3.08 18.13 14.07
C PRO A 107 -2.98 16.61 14.32
N ALA A 108 -3.28 15.81 13.30
CA ALA A 108 -3.20 14.35 13.38
C ALA A 108 -1.77 13.83 13.59
N VAL A 109 -0.73 14.58 13.15
CA VAL A 109 0.67 14.19 13.31
C VAL A 109 1.05 14.07 14.80
N ALA A 110 0.51 14.94 15.66
CA ALA A 110 0.72 14.84 17.10
C ALA A 110 0.09 13.58 17.71
N GLN A 111 -1.04 13.13 17.16
CA GLN A 111 -1.71 11.89 17.59
C GLN A 111 -0.91 10.66 17.16
N GLU A 112 -0.35 10.67 15.94
CA GLU A 112 0.54 9.61 15.44
C GLU A 112 1.81 9.50 16.31
N GLN A 113 2.46 10.62 16.66
CA GLN A 113 3.61 10.61 17.56
C GLN A 113 3.25 9.97 18.91
N ALA A 114 2.15 10.41 19.54
CA ALA A 114 1.71 9.87 20.82
C ALA A 114 1.37 8.37 20.77
N TYR A 115 0.80 7.90 19.65
CA TYR A 115 0.56 6.49 19.40
C TYR A 115 1.88 5.70 19.36
N PHE A 116 2.87 6.17 18.60
CA PHE A 116 4.16 5.50 18.50
C PHE A 116 4.95 5.53 19.81
N ASP A 117 4.89 6.62 20.59
CA ASP A 117 5.51 6.68 21.93
C ASP A 117 4.92 5.60 22.86
N THR A 118 3.59 5.44 22.83
CA THR A 118 2.89 4.42 23.61
C THR A 118 3.26 3.01 23.13
N LEU A 119 3.25 2.78 21.82
CA LEU A 119 3.59 1.50 21.20
C LEU A 119 5.04 1.09 21.53
N ALA A 120 5.96 2.05 21.44
CA ALA A 120 7.37 1.85 21.74
C ALA A 120 7.60 1.41 23.18
N ALA A 121 6.95 2.06 24.14
CA ALA A 121 7.01 1.67 25.55
C ALA A 121 6.43 0.27 25.79
N GLN A 122 5.28 -0.05 25.18
CA GLN A 122 4.61 -1.35 25.36
C GLN A 122 5.35 -2.52 24.71
N ARG A 123 6.06 -2.28 23.61
CA ARG A 123 6.70 -3.32 22.79
C ARG A 123 8.23 -3.28 22.84
N MET A 124 8.81 -2.39 23.64
CA MET A 124 10.26 -2.16 23.72
C MET A 124 10.89 -1.87 22.36
N ILE A 125 10.21 -1.06 21.54
CA ILE A 125 10.72 -0.62 20.24
C ILE A 125 11.51 0.67 20.45
N ARG A 126 12.71 0.76 19.87
CA ARG A 126 13.50 1.99 19.84
C ARG A 126 13.00 2.90 18.72
N LEU A 127 12.66 4.13 19.05
CA LEU A 127 12.24 5.14 18.07
C LEU A 127 13.44 5.99 17.64
N SER A 128 13.57 6.21 16.34
CA SER A 128 14.50 7.18 15.74
C SER A 128 13.68 8.32 15.12
N GLY A 129 14.01 9.57 15.47
CA GLY A 129 13.31 10.76 15.01
C GLY A 129 12.43 11.40 16.09
N PRO A 130 11.40 12.20 15.70
CA PRO A 130 10.94 12.35 14.32
C PRO A 130 11.92 13.12 13.45
N SER A 131 12.19 12.59 12.25
CA SER A 131 12.85 13.35 11.18
C SER A 131 11.83 14.33 10.59
N LYS A 132 12.24 15.59 10.43
CA LYS A 132 11.34 16.67 10.03
C LYS A 132 11.78 17.40 8.78
N THR A 133 13.08 17.44 8.51
CA THR A 133 13.67 18.19 7.39
C THR A 133 14.13 17.27 6.27
N LEU A 134 14.33 17.83 5.07
CA LEU A 134 14.78 17.07 3.91
C LEU A 134 16.12 16.35 4.14
N ASP A 135 17.07 17.02 4.80
CA ASP A 135 18.38 16.45 5.10
C ASP A 135 18.29 15.29 6.12
N GLU A 136 17.48 15.45 7.18
CA GLU A 136 17.23 14.39 8.16
C GLU A 136 16.61 13.15 7.51
N VAL A 137 15.59 13.35 6.68
CA VAL A 137 14.93 12.26 5.97
C VAL A 137 15.90 11.60 4.99
N LYS A 138 16.67 12.35 4.20
CA LYS A 138 17.68 11.75 3.30
C LYS A 138 18.73 10.93 4.06
N LYS A 139 19.18 11.40 5.23
CA LYS A 139 20.09 10.65 6.11
C LYS A 139 19.44 9.37 6.62
N LEU A 140 18.15 9.40 6.95
CA LEU A 140 17.40 8.22 7.37
C LEU A 140 17.36 7.13 6.28
N PHE A 141 17.11 7.50 5.03
CA PHE A 141 17.17 6.58 3.87
C PHE A 141 18.58 6.05 3.60
N LEU A 142 19.60 6.90 3.77
CA LEU A 142 21.00 6.57 3.56
C LEU A 142 21.55 5.60 4.61
N ASN A 143 21.16 5.78 5.88
CA ASN A 143 21.70 5.05 7.02
C ASN A 143 20.98 3.72 7.26
N GLY A 144 19.64 3.70 7.13
CA GLY A 144 18.85 2.52 7.46
C GLY A 144 18.93 2.16 8.94
N GLY A 145 18.81 0.87 9.26
CA GLY A 145 18.94 0.33 10.62
C GLY A 145 17.63 0.17 11.38
N TYR A 146 16.49 0.29 10.70
CA TYR A 146 15.14 0.16 11.26
C TYR A 146 14.33 -0.88 10.49
N GLN A 147 13.40 -1.54 11.16
CA GLN A 147 12.51 -2.53 10.53
C GLN A 147 11.11 -1.97 10.26
N LEU A 148 10.82 -0.78 10.80
CA LEU A 148 9.60 -0.04 10.54
C LEU A 148 9.94 1.41 10.21
N MET A 149 9.28 1.97 9.21
CA MET A 149 9.26 3.41 8.94
C MET A 149 7.81 3.87 8.93
N HIS A 150 7.50 4.93 9.68
CA HIS A 150 6.21 5.59 9.64
C HIS A 150 6.38 7.03 9.20
N VAL A 151 5.64 7.41 8.16
CA VAL A 151 5.62 8.75 7.57
C VAL A 151 4.20 9.28 7.70
N ALA A 152 4.02 10.43 8.35
CA ALA A 152 2.74 11.13 8.38
C ALA A 152 2.94 12.59 7.99
N THR A 153 2.41 12.97 6.82
CA THR A 153 2.55 14.33 6.27
C THR A 153 1.55 14.59 5.14
N HIS A 154 1.53 15.82 4.61
CA HIS A 154 0.87 16.11 3.34
C HIS A 154 1.57 15.42 2.18
N GLY A 155 0.77 14.86 1.27
CA GLY A 155 1.23 14.34 0.00
C GLY A 155 0.47 14.99 -1.15
N LYS A 156 1.17 15.20 -2.26
CA LYS A 156 0.56 15.71 -3.50
C LYS A 156 1.05 14.89 -4.67
N PHE A 157 0.11 14.25 -5.35
CA PHE A 157 0.38 13.47 -6.54
C PHE A 157 0.53 14.37 -7.75
N ASN A 158 1.58 14.13 -8.54
CA ASN A 158 1.77 14.81 -9.81
C ASN A 158 1.31 13.89 -10.95
N THR A 159 0.23 14.29 -11.63
CA THR A 159 -0.40 13.51 -12.71
C THR A 159 0.36 13.57 -14.04
N SER A 160 1.33 14.47 -14.18
CA SER A 160 2.18 14.56 -15.38
C SER A 160 3.44 13.71 -15.23
N ASP A 161 3.95 13.56 -14.01
CA ASP A 161 5.06 12.67 -13.68
C ASP A 161 4.94 12.21 -12.23
N ALA A 162 4.62 10.93 -12.02
CA ALA A 162 4.47 10.36 -10.68
C ALA A 162 5.75 10.49 -9.83
N ASN A 163 6.93 10.58 -10.43
CA ASN A 163 8.20 10.73 -9.73
C ASN A 163 8.48 12.15 -9.22
N GLU A 164 7.67 13.12 -9.64
CA GLU A 164 7.61 14.49 -9.10
C GLU A 164 6.50 14.63 -8.05
N SER A 165 5.88 13.53 -7.60
CA SER A 165 4.93 13.56 -6.48
C SER A 165 5.66 13.88 -5.18
N VAL A 166 5.13 14.81 -4.40
CA VAL A 166 5.81 15.36 -3.22
C VAL A 166 5.25 14.82 -1.92
N LEU A 167 6.14 14.65 -0.94
CA LEU A 167 5.83 14.65 0.48
C LEU A 167 6.34 15.95 1.07
N GLU A 168 5.48 16.71 1.75
CA GLU A 168 5.88 17.95 2.39
C GLU A 168 6.69 17.65 3.65
N LEU A 169 7.81 18.34 3.85
CA LEU A 169 8.58 18.32 5.08
C LEU A 169 8.58 19.73 5.69
N SER A 170 9.19 19.89 6.87
CA SER A 170 9.18 21.18 7.58
C SER A 170 9.86 22.32 6.83
N ASP A 171 10.80 22.00 5.94
CA ASP A 171 11.61 22.96 5.18
C ASP A 171 11.35 22.89 3.67
N GLU A 172 11.49 21.70 3.09
CA GLU A 172 11.37 21.47 1.64
C GLU A 172 10.49 20.25 1.36
N SER A 173 10.11 20.05 0.10
CA SER A 173 9.45 18.81 -0.30
C SER A 173 10.46 17.72 -0.64
N LEU A 174 10.14 16.48 -0.27
CA LEU A 174 10.84 15.29 -0.76
C LEU A 174 10.07 14.71 -1.96
N ARG A 175 10.80 14.30 -3.00
CA ARG A 175 10.25 13.58 -4.17
C ARG A 175 10.92 12.22 -4.34
N PRO A 176 10.27 11.26 -5.03
CA PRO A 176 10.91 10.02 -5.44
C PRO A 176 12.24 10.24 -6.18
N LEU A 177 12.35 11.26 -7.03
CA LEU A 177 13.58 11.59 -7.76
C LEU A 177 14.75 12.03 -6.87
N ASP A 178 14.48 12.50 -5.65
CA ASP A 178 15.53 12.90 -4.73
C ASP A 178 16.24 11.68 -4.10
N LEU A 179 15.63 10.49 -4.22
CA LEU A 179 16.07 9.21 -3.68
C LEU A 179 16.58 8.29 -4.80
N VAL A 180 17.83 8.48 -5.22
CA VAL A 180 18.46 7.69 -6.28
C VAL A 180 19.76 7.02 -5.84
N ALA A 181 20.02 5.85 -6.43
CA ALA A 181 21.28 5.10 -6.30
C ALA A 181 21.74 4.92 -4.84
N SER A 182 22.90 5.47 -4.48
CA SER A 182 23.51 5.29 -3.15
C SER A 182 22.67 5.89 -2.02
N ARG A 183 21.77 6.83 -2.31
CA ARG A 183 20.87 7.43 -1.30
C ARG A 183 19.84 6.44 -0.75
N LEU A 184 19.56 5.35 -1.46
CA LEU A 184 18.65 4.28 -1.02
C LEU A 184 19.37 3.13 -0.30
N ARG A 185 20.71 3.16 -0.15
CA ARG A 185 21.47 2.00 0.35
C ARG A 185 21.02 1.52 1.74
N GLY A 186 20.65 2.46 2.62
CA GLY A 186 20.28 2.15 4.00
C GLY A 186 18.93 1.45 4.06
N ILE A 187 17.94 2.01 3.38
CA ILE A 187 16.61 1.40 3.28
C ILE A 187 16.66 0.03 2.56
N ARG A 188 17.45 -0.11 1.48
CA ARG A 188 17.71 -1.39 0.77
C ARG A 188 18.25 -2.49 1.64
N LYS A 189 19.14 -2.13 2.56
CA LYS A 189 19.69 -3.08 3.51
C LYS A 189 18.67 -3.45 4.59
N SER A 190 17.81 -2.51 4.95
CA SER A 190 16.89 -2.63 6.08
C SER A 190 15.58 -3.32 5.71
N ILE A 191 15.11 -3.13 4.47
CA ILE A 191 13.85 -3.66 3.91
C ILE A 191 12.69 -3.48 4.92
N PRO A 192 12.44 -2.24 5.38
CA PRO A 192 11.50 -1.99 6.46
C PRO A 192 10.05 -2.17 5.98
N LEU A 193 9.17 -2.46 6.93
CA LEU A 193 7.74 -2.21 6.75
C LEU A 193 7.49 -0.69 6.75
N VAL A 194 6.92 -0.16 5.68
CA VAL A 194 6.66 1.29 5.56
C VAL A 194 5.16 1.59 5.66
N PHE A 195 4.81 2.45 6.62
CA PHE A 195 3.49 3.07 6.73
C PHE A 195 3.58 4.49 6.17
N LEU A 196 3.02 4.70 4.98
CA LEU A 196 2.97 6.02 4.33
C LEU A 196 1.58 6.64 4.50
N ASN A 197 1.39 7.38 5.58
CA ASN A 197 0.18 8.14 5.86
C ASN A 197 0.28 9.55 5.24
N ALA A 198 0.14 9.61 3.92
CA ALA A 198 0.13 10.85 3.17
C ALA A 198 -0.94 10.81 2.08
N CYS A 199 -1.62 11.94 1.85
CA CYS A 199 -2.60 12.06 0.78
C CYS A 199 -1.98 11.61 -0.56
N TYR A 200 -2.66 10.72 -1.26
CA TYR A 200 -2.19 10.13 -2.53
C TYR A 200 -0.84 9.38 -2.46
N GLY A 201 -0.30 9.07 -1.26
CA GLY A 201 0.98 8.37 -1.11
C GLY A 201 0.97 6.95 -1.69
N GLY A 202 -0.20 6.30 -1.75
CA GLY A 202 -0.38 5.01 -2.42
C GLY A 202 -0.68 5.09 -3.92
N ARG A 203 -0.85 6.29 -4.49
CA ARG A 203 -1.17 6.44 -5.91
C ARG A 203 0.10 6.25 -6.73
N ALA A 204 0.03 5.32 -7.68
CA ALA A 204 1.05 5.08 -8.68
C ALA A 204 0.48 5.39 -10.07
N ASP A 205 1.34 5.79 -10.98
CA ASP A 205 1.01 5.97 -12.41
C ASP A 205 2.25 5.67 -13.23
N PHE A 206 2.11 5.53 -14.55
CA PHE A 206 3.26 5.26 -15.42
C PHE A 206 4.23 6.45 -15.45
N SER A 207 5.53 6.15 -15.52
CA SER A 207 6.67 7.06 -15.59
C SER A 207 7.69 6.58 -16.63
N LEU A 208 8.80 7.32 -16.82
CA LEU A 208 9.76 7.11 -17.92
C LEU A 208 10.28 5.67 -18.09
N THR A 209 10.38 4.88 -17.01
CA THR A 209 10.92 3.50 -17.06
C THR A 209 10.00 2.43 -16.46
N GLY A 210 8.74 2.75 -16.14
CA GLY A 210 7.82 1.83 -15.45
C GLY A 210 6.81 2.56 -14.58
N LEU A 211 6.27 1.92 -13.54
CA LEU A 211 5.47 2.61 -12.53
C LEU A 211 6.33 3.67 -11.83
N GLY A 212 5.75 4.82 -11.49
CA GLY A 212 6.40 5.88 -10.72
C GLY A 212 5.64 6.20 -9.44
N GLY A 213 6.24 7.06 -8.64
CA GLY A 213 5.66 7.48 -7.36
C GLY A 213 6.20 6.70 -6.16
N TRP A 214 5.58 6.93 -5.00
CA TRP A 214 6.12 6.50 -3.71
C TRP A 214 6.10 4.98 -3.51
N ALA A 215 5.05 4.30 -3.97
CA ALA A 215 4.96 2.85 -3.88
C ALA A 215 6.11 2.18 -4.65
N GLU A 216 6.33 2.51 -5.93
CA GLU A 216 7.45 1.93 -6.69
C GLU A 216 8.80 2.24 -6.02
N LYS A 217 9.00 3.50 -5.61
CA LYS A 217 10.26 3.94 -4.99
C LYS A 217 10.59 3.17 -3.71
N LEU A 218 9.59 2.92 -2.87
CA LEU A 218 9.74 2.26 -1.56
C LEU A 218 9.68 0.73 -1.62
N PHE A 219 9.05 0.14 -2.63
CA PHE A 219 8.89 -1.32 -2.72
C PHE A 219 9.80 -1.99 -3.74
N ARG A 220 10.05 -1.39 -4.90
CA ARG A 220 10.90 -2.00 -5.94
C ARG A 220 12.34 -1.48 -5.91
N GLU A 221 12.51 -0.17 -5.69
CA GLU A 221 13.84 0.44 -5.71
C GLU A 221 14.54 0.47 -4.36
N ALA A 222 13.80 0.40 -3.25
CA ALA A 222 14.34 0.49 -1.90
C ALA A 222 14.62 -0.88 -1.25
#